data_AF-A0A9R0I2F1-F1
#
_entry.id   AF-A0A9R0I2F1-F1
#
_cell.length_a   1.000
_cell.length_b   1.000
_cell.length_c   1.000
_cell.angle_alpha   90.00
_cell.angle_beta   90.00
_cell.angle_gamma   90.00
#
_symmetry.space_group_name_H-M   'P 1'
#
loop_
_entity.id
_entity.type
_entity.pdbx_description
1 polymer ?
#
loop_
_entity_poly.entity_id
_entity_poly.type
_entity_poly.pdbx_seq_one_letter_code
_entity_poly.pdbx_strand_id
1 'polypeptide(L)'
;MTHIVREVEKPGSKLHKKETCEAVTIIETPPMVVVGVVGYVKTPRGLRTLNTVWAQHLSEELRRRFYKNWCKSKKKAFTKYSKKYESDEGKKDIQSQLEKMKKYATVVRVLAHNQIRKMKGLKQKKAHLMEIQVNGGTIAQKVDYAYGFFEKQIPIDAVFQKDEMIDIIGVTKGKGYEGVVTRWGVTRLPRKTHRGLRKVACIGAWHPARVSYTVARAGQNGYHHRTEMNKKI
;
A
#
# COMPACT_ATOMS: atom_id res chain seq x y z
N MET A 1 -5.05 -2.35 -18.89
CA MET A 1 -4.14 -1.41 -19.58
C MET A 1 -4.78 -1.07 -20.91
N THR A 2 -4.82 0.20 -21.26
CA THR A 2 -5.29 0.68 -22.56
C THR A 2 -4.27 1.68 -23.11
N HIS A 3 -4.56 2.28 -24.25
CA HIS A 3 -3.85 3.45 -24.75
C HIS A 3 -4.80 4.64 -24.78
N ILE A 4 -4.22 5.84 -24.71
CA ILE A 4 -4.90 7.11 -24.96
C ILE A 4 -4.16 7.84 -26.06
N VAL A 5 -4.88 8.71 -26.76
CA VAL A 5 -4.29 9.71 -27.66
C VAL A 5 -4.37 11.05 -26.94
N ARG A 6 -3.25 11.77 -26.88
CA ARG A 6 -3.23 13.15 -26.38
C ARG A 6 -2.26 14.01 -27.18
N GLU A 7 -2.55 15.30 -27.24
CA GLU A 7 -1.63 16.29 -27.80
C GLU A 7 -0.49 16.57 -26.82
N VAL A 8 0.74 16.63 -27.32
CA VAL A 8 1.93 16.86 -26.49
C VAL A 8 2.27 18.35 -26.42
N GLU A 9 2.18 18.90 -25.22
CA GLU A 9 2.66 20.24 -24.91
C GLU A 9 4.06 20.20 -24.31
N LYS A 10 5.09 20.20 -25.16
CA LYS A 10 6.51 20.26 -24.77
C LYS A 10 7.30 21.13 -25.74
N PRO A 11 7.39 22.45 -25.52
CA PRO A 11 8.18 23.36 -26.35
C PRO A 11 9.62 22.83 -26.57
N GLY A 12 10.11 22.87 -27.81
CA GLY A 12 11.42 22.33 -28.20
C GLY A 12 11.43 20.85 -28.61
N SER A 13 10.34 20.11 -28.39
CA SER A 13 10.20 18.73 -28.89
C SER A 13 9.66 18.71 -30.33
N LYS A 14 10.14 17.77 -31.16
CA LYS A 14 9.57 17.49 -32.50
C LYS A 14 8.11 17.00 -32.43
N LEU A 15 7.67 16.56 -31.26
CA LEU A 15 6.31 16.11 -30.96
C LEU A 15 5.42 17.23 -30.41
N HIS A 16 5.93 18.45 -30.21
CA HIS A 16 5.09 19.55 -29.70
C HIS A 16 3.90 19.82 -30.63
N LYS A 17 2.70 19.95 -30.05
CA LYS A 17 1.43 20.14 -30.76
C LYS A 17 1.10 19.03 -31.76
N LYS A 18 1.56 17.82 -31.47
CA LYS A 18 1.20 16.61 -32.22
C LYS A 18 0.55 15.61 -31.29
N GLU A 19 -0.35 14.81 -31.86
CA GLU A 19 -0.95 13.68 -31.18
C GLU A 19 0.08 12.58 -30.97
N THR A 20 0.03 11.96 -29.79
CA THR A 20 0.82 10.77 -29.47
C THR A 20 -0.03 9.75 -28.76
N CYS A 21 0.20 8.47 -29.07
CA CYS A 21 -0.40 7.35 -28.36
C CYS A 21 0.45 7.01 -27.12
N GLU A 22 -0.11 7.14 -25.93
CA GLU A 22 0.54 6.80 -24.67
C GLU A 22 -0.19 5.62 -24.01
N ALA A 23 0.57 4.68 -23.45
CA ALA A 23 0.01 3.55 -22.71
C ALA A 23 -0.41 4.00 -21.30
N VAL A 24 -1.63 3.62 -20.88
CA VAL A 24 -2.17 3.95 -19.55
C VAL A 24 -2.70 2.72 -18.83
N THR A 25 -2.58 2.74 -17.51
CA THR A 25 -3.11 1.68 -16.65
C THR A 25 -4.39 2.17 -15.99
N ILE A 26 -5.50 1.49 -16.27
CA ILE A 26 -6.77 1.74 -15.59
C ILE A 26 -6.75 1.00 -14.26
N ILE A 27 -6.94 1.74 -13.16
CA ILE A 27 -7.06 1.20 -11.82
C ILE A 27 -8.45 1.53 -11.31
N GLU A 28 -9.20 0.51 -10.89
CA GLU A 28 -10.49 0.71 -10.24
C GLU A 28 -10.27 1.06 -8.76
N THR A 29 -10.71 2.25 -8.36
CA THR A 29 -10.49 2.82 -7.02
C THR A 29 -11.84 3.04 -6.31
N PRO A 30 -12.46 2.00 -5.72
CA PRO A 30 -13.70 2.18 -4.97
C PRO A 30 -13.46 3.09 -3.75
N PRO A 31 -14.47 3.88 -3.30
CA PRO A 31 -14.33 4.73 -2.13
C PRO A 31 -13.85 3.94 -0.90
N MET A 32 -12.94 4.54 -0.14
CA MET A 32 -12.42 3.93 1.09
C MET A 32 -13.21 4.40 2.30
N VAL A 33 -13.35 3.55 3.31
CA VAL A 33 -14.02 3.91 4.57
C VAL A 33 -12.96 4.09 5.65
N VAL A 34 -13.00 5.23 6.34
CA VAL A 34 -12.17 5.49 7.52
C VAL A 34 -12.83 4.86 8.74
N VAL A 35 -12.07 4.04 9.45
CA VAL A 35 -12.57 3.18 10.54
C VAL A 35 -11.78 3.33 11.83
N GLY A 36 -10.79 4.22 11.86
CA GLY A 36 -10.03 4.51 13.05
C GLY A 36 -8.94 5.54 12.83
N VAL A 37 -8.28 5.93 13.91
CA VAL A 37 -7.13 6.82 13.93
C VAL A 37 -6.06 6.25 14.86
N VAL A 38 -4.80 6.40 14.46
CA VAL A 38 -3.61 5.95 15.19
C VAL A 38 -2.72 7.16 15.43
N GLY A 39 -2.38 7.39 16.70
CA GLY A 39 -1.40 8.39 17.09
C GLY A 39 0.00 7.78 17.18
N TYR A 40 0.99 8.45 16.61
CA TYR A 40 2.40 8.08 16.69
C TYR A 40 3.21 9.15 17.41
N VAL A 41 4.00 8.75 18.41
CA VAL A 41 4.94 9.61 19.12
C VAL A 41 6.36 9.36 18.64
N LYS A 42 7.12 10.44 18.43
CA LYS A 42 8.55 10.37 18.09
C LYS A 42 9.34 10.00 19.34
N THR A 43 10.04 8.88 19.27
CA THR A 43 11.00 8.44 20.28
C THR A 43 12.41 8.47 19.68
N PRO A 44 13.49 8.41 20.48
CA PRO A 44 14.86 8.32 19.95
C PRO A 44 15.10 7.13 19.00
N ARG A 45 14.26 6.08 19.06
CA ARG A 45 14.35 4.89 18.20
C ARG A 45 13.41 4.94 16.98
N GLY A 46 12.75 6.08 16.74
CA GLY A 46 11.75 6.25 15.68
C GLY A 46 10.33 6.45 16.21
N LEU A 47 9.34 6.28 15.33
CA LEU A 47 7.93 6.46 15.69
C LEU A 47 7.39 5.23 16.43
N ARG A 48 6.73 5.45 17.56
CA ARG A 48 6.02 4.41 18.32
C ARG A 48 4.53 4.71 18.33
N THR A 49 3.70 3.69 18.19
CA THR A 49 2.25 3.81 18.36
C THR A 49 1.94 4.20 19.80
N LEU A 50 1.15 5.26 19.97
CA LEU A 50 0.71 5.75 21.28
C LEU A 50 -0.60 5.06 21.68
N ASN A 51 -1.60 5.15 20.81
CA ASN A 51 -2.90 4.51 20.94
C ASN A 51 -3.61 4.44 19.58
N THR A 52 -4.70 3.70 19.55
CA THR A 52 -5.57 3.55 18.37
C THR A 52 -7.02 3.66 18.82
N VAL A 53 -7.74 4.57 18.19
CA VAL A 53 -9.19 4.74 18.38
C VAL A 53 -9.88 4.20 17.12
N TRP A 54 -10.88 3.34 17.29
CA TRP A 54 -11.65 2.74 16.20
C TRP A 54 -13.05 3.34 16.15
N ALA A 55 -13.70 3.29 15.00
CA ALA A 55 -15.10 3.67 14.84
C ALA A 55 -16.06 2.70 15.55
N GLN A 56 -17.30 3.13 15.78
CA GLN A 56 -18.33 2.35 16.46
C GLN A 56 -18.81 1.19 15.60
N HIS A 57 -19.15 1.48 14.34
CA HIS A 57 -19.70 0.54 13.38
C HIS A 57 -18.64 0.14 12.35
N LEU A 58 -18.17 -1.11 12.48
CA LEU A 58 -17.20 -1.68 11.56
C LEU A 58 -17.88 -2.64 10.58
N SER A 59 -17.60 -2.45 9.28
CA SER A 59 -18.13 -3.28 8.20
C SER A 59 -17.72 -4.76 8.35
N GLU A 60 -18.57 -5.68 7.88
CA GLU A 60 -18.26 -7.11 7.89
C GLU A 60 -16.99 -7.43 7.07
N GLU A 61 -16.77 -6.71 5.97
CA GLU A 61 -15.59 -6.84 5.09
C GLU A 61 -14.28 -6.54 5.83
N LEU A 62 -14.29 -5.51 6.67
CA LEU A 62 -13.17 -5.20 7.55
C LEU A 62 -13.04 -6.23 8.66
N ARG A 63 -14.15 -6.65 9.29
CA ARG A 63 -14.11 -7.66 10.36
C ARG A 63 -13.52 -8.98 9.86
N ARG A 64 -13.74 -9.34 8.59
CA ARG A 64 -13.07 -10.47 7.90
C ARG A 64 -11.55 -10.35 7.89
N ARG A 65 -10.98 -9.14 7.96
CA ARG A 65 -9.53 -8.91 8.00
C ARG A 65 -8.88 -9.64 9.19
N PHE A 66 -9.55 -9.63 10.33
CA PHE A 66 -9.10 -10.16 11.62
C PHE A 66 -9.28 -11.67 11.77
N TYR A 67 -9.82 -12.35 10.76
CA TYR A 67 -9.97 -13.81 10.75
C TYR A 67 -9.21 -14.43 9.58
N LYS A 68 -8.50 -15.53 9.84
CA LYS A 68 -7.99 -16.40 8.77
C LYS A 68 -9.13 -17.22 8.17
N ASN A 69 -9.96 -17.85 9.02
CA ASN A 69 -11.15 -18.59 8.60
C ASN A 69 -12.42 -17.93 9.13
N TRP A 70 -13.03 -17.06 8.32
CA TRP A 70 -14.23 -16.31 8.70
C TRP A 70 -15.44 -17.22 8.98
N CYS A 71 -15.67 -18.23 8.13
CA CYS A 71 -16.88 -19.04 8.19
C CYS A 71 -16.95 -19.92 9.44
N LYS A 72 -15.80 -20.45 9.89
CA LYS A 72 -15.71 -21.28 11.10
C LYS A 72 -15.53 -20.48 12.40
N SER A 73 -15.40 -19.16 12.31
CA SER A 73 -15.16 -18.31 13.48
C SER A 73 -16.46 -17.83 14.14
N LYS A 74 -16.40 -17.54 15.44
CA LYS A 74 -17.52 -16.94 16.20
C LYS A 74 -17.82 -15.47 15.82
N LYS A 75 -17.02 -14.85 14.94
CA LYS A 75 -17.20 -13.46 14.43
C LYS A 75 -17.44 -12.44 15.56
N LYS A 76 -16.60 -12.46 16.60
CA LYS A 76 -16.65 -11.57 17.78
C LYS A 76 -15.68 -10.37 17.72
N ALA A 77 -14.97 -10.15 16.61
CA ALA A 77 -14.08 -9.01 16.48
C ALA A 77 -14.86 -7.70 16.64
N PHE A 78 -14.33 -6.81 17.48
CA PHE A 78 -14.86 -5.48 17.82
C PHE A 78 -16.24 -5.42 18.49
N THR A 79 -16.86 -6.56 18.87
CA THR A 79 -18.18 -6.53 19.52
C THR A 79 -18.17 -5.86 20.89
N LYS A 80 -17.11 -6.07 21.68
CA LYS A 80 -16.93 -5.36 22.97
C LYS A 80 -16.55 -3.89 22.79
N TYR A 81 -15.81 -3.57 21.73
CA TYR A 81 -15.37 -2.21 21.46
C TYR A 81 -16.53 -1.32 21.02
N SER A 82 -17.40 -1.83 20.14
CA SER A 82 -18.60 -1.12 19.69
C SER A 82 -19.50 -0.70 20.86
N LYS A 83 -19.64 -1.58 21.87
CA LYS A 83 -20.40 -1.27 23.11
C LYS A 83 -19.82 -0.13 23.95
N LYS A 84 -18.54 0.23 23.79
CA LYS A 84 -17.95 1.40 24.49
C LYS A 84 -18.58 2.71 24.04
N TYR A 85 -19.11 2.77 22.83
CA TYR A 85 -19.84 3.95 22.35
C TYR A 85 -21.26 4.04 22.91
N GLU A 86 -21.77 2.97 23.52
CA GLU A 86 -23.10 2.96 24.14
C GLU A 86 -23.03 3.45 25.60
N SER A 87 -21.96 3.12 26.33
CA SER A 87 -21.78 3.54 27.72
C SER A 87 -21.08 4.89 27.87
N ASP A 88 -21.48 5.69 28.86
CA ASP A 88 -20.87 7.00 29.11
C ASP A 88 -19.41 6.89 29.56
N GLU A 89 -19.07 5.86 30.34
CA GLU A 89 -17.68 5.56 30.71
C GLU A 89 -16.81 5.23 29.48
N GLY A 90 -17.36 4.48 28.52
CA GLY A 90 -16.65 4.11 27.30
C GLY A 90 -16.43 5.30 26.37
N LYS A 91 -17.41 6.20 26.25
CA LYS A 91 -17.25 7.48 25.53
C LYS A 91 -16.17 8.36 26.16
N LYS A 92 -16.13 8.44 27.50
CA LYS A 92 -15.07 9.17 28.23
C LYS A 92 -13.68 8.58 28.00
N ASP A 93 -13.54 7.24 27.96
CA ASP A 93 -12.27 6.57 27.62
C ASP A 93 -11.81 6.93 26.19
N ILE A 94 -12.72 6.90 25.21
CA ILE A 94 -12.42 7.27 23.82
C ILE A 94 -11.98 8.73 23.72
N GLN A 95 -12.69 9.64 24.39
CA GLN A 95 -12.33 11.05 24.41
C GLN A 95 -10.95 11.28 25.05
N SER A 96 -10.66 10.61 26.18
CA SER A 96 -9.33 10.66 26.81
C SER A 96 -8.23 10.15 25.88
N GLN A 97 -8.51 9.12 25.09
CA GLN A 97 -7.57 8.60 24.10
C GLN A 97 -7.30 9.62 22.98
N LEU A 98 -8.34 10.30 22.49
CA LEU A 98 -8.19 11.37 21.50
C LEU A 98 -7.38 12.53 22.06
N GLU A 99 -7.64 12.97 23.30
CA GLU A 99 -6.87 14.03 23.97
C GLU A 99 -5.39 13.66 24.15
N LYS A 100 -5.10 12.40 24.52
CA LYS A 100 -3.72 11.89 24.57
C LYS A 100 -3.04 11.97 23.20
N MET A 101 -3.75 11.68 22.11
CA MET A 101 -3.22 11.87 20.75
C MET A 101 -2.94 13.34 20.48
N LYS A 102 -3.88 14.25 20.78
CA LYS A 102 -3.70 15.69 20.56
C LYS A 102 -2.48 16.25 21.29
N LYS A 103 -2.21 15.76 22.50
CA LYS A 103 -1.11 16.25 23.36
C LYS A 103 0.25 15.67 23.01
N TYR A 104 0.33 14.37 22.73
CA TYR A 104 1.62 13.66 22.65
C TYR A 104 1.95 13.11 21.26
N ALA A 105 0.98 13.00 20.35
CA ALA A 105 1.26 12.50 19.02
C ALA A 105 2.03 13.54 18.20
N THR A 106 3.00 13.04 17.45
CA THR A 106 3.78 13.81 16.46
C THR A 106 3.28 13.53 15.04
N VAL A 107 2.73 12.34 14.80
CA VAL A 107 2.18 11.93 13.51
C VAL A 107 0.83 11.27 13.76
N VAL A 108 -0.17 11.62 12.96
CA VAL A 108 -1.53 11.07 13.03
C VAL A 108 -1.80 10.34 11.73
N ARG A 109 -2.30 9.10 11.83
CA ARG A 109 -2.68 8.28 10.67
C ARG A 109 -4.10 7.80 10.82
N VAL A 110 -4.87 7.82 9.74
CA VAL A 110 -6.18 7.17 9.69
C VAL A 110 -6.03 5.72 9.27
N LEU A 111 -6.83 4.86 9.89
CA LEU A 111 -7.05 3.49 9.46
C LEU A 111 -8.18 3.50 8.45
N ALA A 112 -7.86 3.19 7.20
CA ALA A 112 -8.83 3.15 6.12
C ALA A 112 -8.82 1.76 5.47
N HIS A 113 -10.00 1.30 5.07
CA HIS A 113 -10.11 0.07 4.30
C HIS A 113 -10.85 0.27 2.99
N ASN A 114 -10.48 -0.52 1.98
CA ASN A 114 -11.19 -0.54 0.72
C ASN A 114 -12.52 -1.32 0.83
N GLN A 115 -13.44 -1.06 -0.09
CA GLN A 115 -14.73 -1.74 -0.19
C GLN A 115 -14.71 -2.75 -1.35
N ILE A 116 -13.98 -3.84 -1.17
CA ILE A 116 -13.71 -4.79 -2.25
C ILE A 116 -14.97 -5.49 -2.78
N ARG A 117 -16.05 -5.61 -1.98
CA ARG A 117 -17.31 -6.19 -2.48
C ARG A 117 -18.02 -5.34 -3.52
N LYS A 118 -17.73 -4.03 -3.60
CA LYS A 118 -18.28 -3.18 -4.67
C LYS A 118 -17.73 -3.60 -6.05
N MET A 119 -16.53 -4.17 -6.07
CA MET A 119 -15.89 -4.69 -7.29
C MET A 119 -16.44 -6.10 -7.61
N LYS A 120 -17.51 -6.17 -8.41
CA LYS A 120 -18.20 -7.44 -8.73
C LYS A 120 -17.33 -8.46 -9.48
N GLY A 121 -16.25 -8.00 -10.15
CA GLY A 121 -15.32 -8.87 -10.87
C GLY A 121 -14.38 -9.69 -9.98
N LEU A 122 -14.26 -9.34 -8.68
CA LEU A 122 -13.36 -10.01 -7.75
C LEU A 122 -14.13 -10.94 -6.79
N LYS A 123 -13.64 -12.18 -6.64
CA LYS A 123 -14.20 -13.15 -5.67
C LYS A 123 -13.86 -12.81 -4.22
N GLN A 124 -12.89 -11.92 -3.99
CA GLN A 124 -12.39 -11.59 -2.66
C GLN A 124 -13.42 -10.74 -1.90
N LYS A 125 -13.73 -11.15 -0.65
CA LYS A 125 -14.67 -10.45 0.25
C LYS A 125 -13.99 -9.78 1.45
N LYS A 126 -12.67 -9.92 1.54
CA LYS A 126 -11.84 -9.48 2.69
C LYS A 126 -11.24 -8.13 2.35
N ALA A 127 -11.59 -7.09 3.09
CA ALA A 127 -11.05 -5.76 2.86
C ALA A 127 -9.54 -5.70 3.17
N HIS A 128 -8.86 -4.80 2.46
CA HIS A 128 -7.49 -4.40 2.73
C HIS A 128 -7.53 -3.19 3.66
N LEU A 129 -7.05 -3.38 4.88
CA LEU A 129 -6.87 -2.32 5.87
C LEU A 129 -5.43 -1.78 5.73
N MET A 130 -5.30 -0.46 5.67
CA MET A 130 -4.03 0.24 5.62
C MET A 130 -4.10 1.52 6.45
N GLU A 131 -2.92 2.02 6.83
CA GLU A 131 -2.78 3.33 7.47
C GLU A 131 -2.42 4.38 6.43
N ILE A 132 -3.11 5.51 6.46
CA ILE A 132 -2.84 6.66 5.60
C ILE A 132 -2.53 7.85 6.51
N GLN A 133 -1.41 8.51 6.30
CA GLN A 133 -1.01 9.65 7.13
C GLN A 133 -1.84 10.89 6.81
N VAL A 134 -2.32 11.57 7.86
CA VAL A 134 -3.02 12.86 7.71
C VAL A 134 -1.99 13.98 7.77
N ASN A 135 -1.93 14.76 6.70
CA ASN A 135 -1.02 15.90 6.55
C ASN A 135 -1.79 17.24 6.63
N GLY A 136 -1.07 18.34 6.86
CA GLY A 136 -1.65 19.68 7.04
C GLY A 136 -2.15 19.99 8.46
N GLY A 137 -2.16 21.27 8.83
CA GLY A 137 -2.68 21.75 10.12
C GLY A 137 -1.90 21.30 11.37
N THR A 138 -2.44 21.64 12.54
CA THR A 138 -1.90 21.23 13.85
C THR A 138 -2.29 19.79 14.20
N ILE A 139 -1.60 19.14 15.13
CA ILE A 139 -1.92 17.76 15.54
C ILE A 139 -3.36 17.66 16.06
N ALA A 140 -3.83 18.64 16.84
CA ALA A 140 -5.20 18.67 17.32
C ALA A 140 -6.21 18.68 16.17
N GLN A 141 -6.00 19.55 15.19
CA GLN A 141 -6.84 19.63 13.98
C GLN A 141 -6.81 18.31 13.18
N LYS A 142 -5.65 17.65 13.07
CA LYS A 142 -5.56 16.35 12.39
C LYS A 142 -6.38 15.26 13.09
N VAL A 143 -6.37 15.22 14.42
CA VAL A 143 -7.16 14.26 15.20
C VAL A 143 -8.65 14.53 15.04
N ASP A 144 -9.07 15.80 15.11
CA ASP A 144 -10.48 16.18 14.94
C ASP A 144 -10.97 15.91 13.52
N TYR A 145 -10.15 16.23 12.51
CA TYR A 145 -10.39 15.89 11.12
C TYR A 145 -10.56 14.37 10.97
N ALA A 146 -9.58 13.58 11.43
CA ALA A 146 -9.64 12.12 11.35
C ALA A 146 -10.89 11.54 12.00
N TYR A 147 -11.26 12.00 13.19
CA TYR A 147 -12.45 11.56 13.91
C TYR A 147 -13.74 11.95 13.16
N GLY A 148 -13.80 13.15 12.59
CA GLY A 148 -14.93 13.63 11.79
C GLY A 148 -15.17 12.82 10.49
N PHE A 149 -14.18 12.06 10.02
CA PHE A 149 -14.28 11.16 8.87
C PHE A 149 -14.65 9.72 9.22
N PHE A 150 -14.83 9.38 10.50
CA PHE A 150 -15.21 8.02 10.89
C PHE A 150 -16.51 7.58 10.21
N GLU A 151 -16.48 6.36 9.68
CA GLU A 151 -17.59 5.69 8.99
C GLU A 151 -18.02 6.36 7.66
N LYS A 152 -17.39 7.47 7.29
CA LYS A 152 -17.62 8.15 6.01
C LYS A 152 -16.78 7.52 4.91
N GLN A 153 -17.33 7.58 3.69
CA GLN A 153 -16.64 7.17 2.47
C GLN A 153 -15.85 8.34 1.91
N ILE A 154 -14.58 8.10 1.59
CA ILE A 154 -13.70 9.06 0.93
C ILE A 154 -13.48 8.57 -0.51
N PRO A 155 -13.95 9.31 -1.52
CA PRO A 155 -13.67 9.02 -2.92
C PRO A 155 -12.25 9.44 -3.30
N ILE A 156 -11.76 8.95 -4.44
CA ILE A 156 -10.35 9.13 -4.85
C ILE A 156 -10.02 10.57 -5.29
N ASP A 157 -10.99 11.26 -5.87
CA ASP A 157 -10.95 12.66 -6.31
C ASP A 157 -10.82 13.66 -5.15
N ALA A 158 -11.21 13.26 -3.93
CA ALA A 158 -10.99 14.04 -2.72
C ALA A 158 -9.53 13.95 -2.20
N VAL A 159 -8.73 13.01 -2.71
CA VAL A 159 -7.34 12.77 -2.27
C VAL A 159 -6.33 13.21 -3.32
N PHE A 160 -6.61 12.91 -4.57
CA PHE A 160 -5.69 13.11 -5.69
C PHE A 160 -6.31 14.06 -6.72
N GLN A 161 -5.50 15.00 -7.21
CA GLN A 161 -5.91 15.93 -8.26
C GLN A 161 -5.55 15.39 -9.64
N LYS A 162 -6.32 15.82 -10.65
CA LYS A 162 -6.00 15.52 -12.05
C LYS A 162 -4.63 16.12 -12.41
N ASP A 163 -3.88 15.43 -13.26
CA ASP A 163 -2.57 15.85 -13.77
C ASP A 163 -1.42 15.91 -12.74
N GLU A 164 -1.66 15.52 -11.49
CA GLU A 164 -0.61 15.44 -10.48
C GLU A 164 0.31 14.23 -10.71
N MET A 165 1.53 14.30 -10.15
CA MET A 165 2.51 13.22 -10.21
C MET A 165 2.44 12.40 -8.93
N ILE A 166 2.10 11.11 -9.07
CA ILE A 166 1.99 10.17 -7.96
C ILE A 166 3.04 9.06 -8.04
N ASP A 167 3.37 8.50 -6.88
CA ASP A 167 4.17 7.30 -6.77
C ASP A 167 3.27 6.07 -6.59
N ILE A 168 3.46 5.06 -7.43
CA ILE A 168 2.70 3.81 -7.35
C ILE A 168 3.52 2.78 -6.60
N ILE A 169 2.98 2.31 -5.46
CA ILE A 169 3.60 1.28 -4.64
C ILE A 169 2.81 -0.02 -4.79
N GLY A 170 3.51 -1.12 -5.06
CA GLY A 170 2.86 -2.41 -5.23
C GLY A 170 3.79 -3.60 -5.15
N VAL A 171 3.21 -4.78 -5.36
CA VAL A 171 3.93 -6.05 -5.46
C VAL A 171 3.87 -6.53 -6.90
N THR A 172 5.04 -6.83 -7.48
CA THR A 172 5.13 -7.28 -8.88
C THR A 172 4.50 -8.65 -9.07
N LYS A 173 4.10 -8.98 -10.30
CA LYS A 173 3.60 -10.32 -10.64
C LYS A 173 4.63 -11.39 -10.27
N GLY A 174 4.21 -12.40 -9.50
CA GLY A 174 5.06 -13.54 -9.17
C GLY A 174 5.38 -14.39 -10.41
N LYS A 175 6.67 -14.71 -10.61
CA LYS A 175 7.13 -15.58 -11.69
C LYS A 175 7.71 -16.92 -11.18
N GLY A 176 7.73 -17.11 -9.86
CA GLY A 176 8.27 -18.33 -9.24
C GLY A 176 9.80 -18.33 -9.21
N TYR A 177 10.37 -19.53 -9.30
CA TYR A 177 11.83 -19.71 -9.36
C TYR A 177 12.31 -19.57 -10.81
N GLU A 178 13.19 -18.61 -11.06
CA GLU A 178 13.74 -18.33 -12.37
C GLU A 178 15.27 -18.48 -12.42
N GLY A 179 15.78 -18.80 -13.62
CA GLY A 179 17.21 -18.89 -13.90
C GLY A 179 17.91 -17.52 -13.92
N VAL A 180 19.24 -17.54 -13.91
CA VAL A 180 20.06 -16.30 -13.87
C VAL A 180 19.79 -15.34 -15.02
N VAL A 181 19.51 -15.87 -16.22
CA VAL A 181 19.31 -15.08 -17.44
C VAL A 181 18.08 -14.19 -17.34
N THR A 182 16.93 -14.73 -16.90
CA THR A 182 15.68 -13.95 -16.81
C THR A 182 15.61 -13.13 -15.54
N ARG A 183 16.22 -13.60 -14.44
CA ARG A 183 16.24 -12.90 -13.15
C ARG A 183 17.17 -11.69 -13.14
N TRP A 184 18.36 -11.82 -13.75
CA TRP A 184 19.42 -10.81 -13.69
C TRP A 184 19.83 -10.23 -15.05
N GLY A 185 19.27 -10.73 -16.16
CA GLY A 185 19.61 -10.24 -17.49
C GLY A 185 20.99 -10.66 -18.00
N VAL A 186 21.63 -11.67 -17.39
CA VAL A 186 22.96 -12.12 -17.83
C VAL A 186 22.90 -12.77 -19.22
N THR A 187 23.92 -12.52 -20.03
CA THR A 187 24.06 -13.13 -21.35
C THR A 187 24.16 -14.66 -21.24
N ARG A 188 23.54 -15.37 -22.19
CA ARG A 188 23.67 -16.82 -22.30
C ARG A 188 25.10 -17.17 -22.73
N LEU A 189 25.62 -18.30 -22.26
CA LEU A 189 26.89 -18.81 -22.75
C LEU A 189 26.80 -19.23 -24.23
N PRO A 190 27.92 -19.30 -24.96
CA PRO A 190 27.93 -19.80 -26.33
C PRO A 190 27.36 -21.21 -26.48
N ARG A 191 26.77 -21.51 -27.65
CA ARG A 191 26.04 -22.77 -27.89
C ARG A 191 26.81 -24.05 -27.55
N LYS A 192 28.13 -24.06 -27.75
CA LYS A 192 28.98 -25.25 -27.58
C LYS A 192 29.49 -25.46 -26.14
N THR A 193 28.96 -24.74 -25.13
CA THR A 193 29.37 -24.97 -23.74
C THR A 193 28.81 -26.28 -23.17
N HIS A 194 29.68 -27.06 -22.54
CA HIS A 194 29.30 -28.27 -21.83
C HIS A 194 28.60 -27.96 -20.49
N ARG A 195 27.64 -28.82 -20.10
CA ARG A 195 26.84 -28.71 -18.85
C ARG A 195 26.06 -27.38 -18.72
N GLY A 196 25.39 -26.96 -19.79
CA GLY A 196 24.35 -25.94 -19.76
C GLY A 196 24.75 -24.55 -20.26
N LEU A 197 23.76 -23.87 -20.85
CA LEU A 197 23.92 -22.59 -21.56
C LEU A 197 23.45 -21.37 -20.74
N ARG A 198 22.43 -21.55 -19.90
CA ARG A 198 21.77 -20.46 -19.15
C ARG A 198 22.30 -20.36 -17.71
N LYS A 199 23.61 -20.17 -17.59
CA LYS A 199 24.33 -20.08 -16.31
C LYS A 199 25.35 -18.95 -16.35
N VAL A 200 25.76 -18.48 -15.17
CA VAL A 200 26.98 -17.67 -15.02
C VAL A 200 28.17 -18.63 -15.02
N ALA A 201 29.21 -18.34 -15.80
CA ALA A 201 30.38 -19.22 -15.92
C ALA A 201 31.23 -19.25 -14.64
N CYS A 202 31.80 -18.10 -14.24
CA CYS A 202 32.58 -17.96 -13.01
C CYS A 202 31.77 -17.21 -11.95
N ILE A 203 31.65 -17.79 -10.75
CA ILE A 203 30.85 -17.22 -9.64
C ILE A 203 31.71 -16.57 -8.55
N GLY A 204 33.03 -16.50 -8.73
CA GLY A 204 33.97 -15.89 -7.79
C GLY A 204 35.42 -16.25 -8.11
N ALA A 205 36.35 -15.41 -7.65
CA ALA A 205 37.78 -15.75 -7.66
C ALA A 205 38.10 -16.82 -6.60
N TRP A 206 39.31 -17.37 -6.61
CA TRP A 206 39.75 -18.34 -5.61
C TRP A 206 39.76 -17.73 -4.19
N HIS A 207 40.33 -16.53 -4.06
CA HIS A 207 40.31 -15.75 -2.83
C HIS A 207 39.46 -14.49 -3.08
N PRO A 208 38.39 -14.22 -2.32
CA PRO A 208 37.97 -14.90 -1.07
C PRO A 208 37.24 -16.23 -1.28
N ALA A 209 37.37 -17.16 -0.33
CA ALA A 209 36.74 -18.49 -0.33
C ALA A 209 35.22 -18.46 -0.03
N ARG A 210 34.49 -17.53 -0.65
CA ARG A 210 33.04 -17.39 -0.55
C ARG A 210 32.48 -16.77 -1.82
N VAL A 211 31.27 -17.16 -2.20
CA VAL A 211 30.53 -16.52 -3.29
C VAL A 211 29.99 -15.18 -2.81
N SER A 212 30.25 -14.10 -3.55
CA SER A 212 29.71 -12.78 -3.21
C SER A 212 28.20 -12.74 -3.38
N TYR A 213 27.51 -12.03 -2.49
CA TYR A 213 26.06 -11.80 -2.58
C TYR A 213 25.67 -11.01 -3.84
N THR A 214 26.61 -10.27 -4.44
CA THR A 214 26.41 -9.50 -5.68
C THR A 214 26.39 -10.36 -6.94
N VAL A 215 26.81 -11.62 -6.85
CA VAL A 215 26.89 -12.52 -8.01
C VAL A 215 25.49 -12.97 -8.41
N ALA A 216 25.19 -12.86 -9.70
CA ALA A 216 23.91 -13.27 -10.26
C ALA A 216 23.67 -14.78 -10.07
N ARG A 217 22.63 -15.13 -9.28
CA ARG A 217 22.21 -16.51 -9.01
C ARG A 217 20.73 -16.71 -9.31
N ALA A 218 20.37 -17.91 -9.72
CA ALA A 218 18.98 -18.31 -9.91
C ALA A 218 18.21 -18.20 -8.58
N GLY A 219 16.90 -18.03 -8.64
CA GLY A 219 16.06 -17.84 -7.46
C GLY A 219 14.73 -17.20 -7.78
N GLN A 220 14.02 -16.75 -6.74
CA GLN A 220 12.73 -16.09 -6.90
C GLN A 220 12.83 -14.86 -7.79
N ASN A 221 11.93 -14.76 -8.78
CA ASN A 221 11.68 -13.56 -9.54
C ASN A 221 10.20 -13.16 -9.46
N GLY A 222 9.94 -11.87 -9.35
CA GLY A 222 8.60 -11.34 -9.12
C GLY A 222 8.09 -11.54 -7.69
N TYR A 223 6.90 -11.01 -7.41
CA TYR A 223 6.36 -10.89 -6.05
C TYR A 223 7.26 -10.07 -5.12
N HIS A 224 7.91 -9.06 -5.69
CA HIS A 224 8.78 -8.14 -4.95
C HIS A 224 8.05 -6.81 -4.73
N HIS A 225 8.25 -6.20 -3.56
CA HIS A 225 7.77 -4.85 -3.27
C HIS A 225 8.57 -3.82 -4.09
N ARG A 226 7.87 -2.97 -4.84
CA ARG A 226 8.48 -1.93 -5.69
C ARG A 226 7.65 -0.65 -5.62
N THR A 227 8.37 0.46 -5.82
CA THR A 227 7.80 1.78 -6.01
C THR A 227 8.16 2.23 -7.41
N GLU A 228 7.16 2.59 -8.20
CA GLU A 228 7.32 3.23 -9.48
C GLU A 228 6.93 4.70 -9.33
N MET A 229 7.93 5.57 -9.38
CA MET A 229 7.77 6.99 -9.07
C MET A 229 7.28 7.79 -10.28
N ASN A 230 6.74 8.97 -10.02
CA ASN A 230 6.44 9.99 -11.04
C ASN A 230 5.50 9.51 -12.15
N LYS A 231 4.34 8.96 -11.76
CA LYS A 231 3.24 8.63 -12.69
C LYS A 231 2.22 9.74 -12.69
N LYS A 232 1.95 10.29 -13.87
CA LYS A 232 0.91 11.29 -14.07
C LYS A 232 -0.47 10.60 -14.07
N ILE A 233 -1.43 11.17 -13.34
CA ILE A 233 -2.85 10.76 -13.36
C ILE A 233 -3.52 11.25 -14.65
#